data_AF-A0AAW9WV34-F1
#
_entry.id   AF-A0AAW9WV34-F1
#
_cell.length_a   1.000
_cell.length_b   1.000
_cell.length_c   1.000
_cell.angle_alpha   90.00
_cell.angle_beta   90.00
_cell.angle_gamma   90.00
#
_symmetry.space_group_name_H-M   'P 1'
#
loop_
_entity.id
_entity.type
_entity.pdbx_description
1 polymer ?
#
loop_
_entity_poly.entity_id
_entity_poly.type
_entity_poly.pdbx_seq_one_letter_code
_entity_poly.pdbx_strand_id
1 'polypeptide(L)' 'MKPEHENAVRAAARRCAEELRAAMRVKPKPAWNKVCPPILRKHHQQVAPLGVSLIEFNSVIGRMNGRFGEEL' A
#
# COMPACT_ATOMS: atom_id res chain seq x y z
N MET A 1 -2.90 17.68 2.82
CA MET A 1 -4.10 16.83 3.01
C MET A 1 -4.64 17.09 4.41
N LYS A 2 -5.91 16.81 4.76
CA LYS A 2 -6.34 16.93 6.16
C LYS A 2 -5.64 15.84 7.00
N PRO A 3 -5.25 16.10 8.27
CA PRO A 3 -4.57 15.08 9.10
C PRO A 3 -5.35 13.75 9.18
N GLU A 4 -6.68 13.83 9.21
CA GLU A 4 -7.56 12.66 9.24
C GLU A 4 -7.46 11.80 7.97
N HIS A 5 -7.36 12.44 6.81
CA HIS A 5 -7.19 11.74 5.54
C HIS A 5 -5.81 11.11 5.46
N GLU A 6 -4.75 11.79 5.92
CA GLU A 6 -3.40 11.23 5.97
C GLU A 6 -3.34 10.00 6.88
N ASN A 7 -4.00 10.07 8.03
CA ASN A 7 -4.12 8.95 8.95
C ASN A 7 -4.88 7.76 8.33
N ALA A 8 -5.97 8.02 7.61
CA ALA A 8 -6.72 7.01 6.89
C ALA A 8 -5.88 6.33 5.79
N VAL A 9 -5.13 7.12 5.00
CA VAL A 9 -4.22 6.62 3.96
C VAL A 9 -3.10 5.77 4.55
N ARG A 10 -2.44 6.24 5.62
CA ARG A 10 -1.40 5.47 6.32
C ARG A 10 -1.95 4.18 6.92
N ALA A 11 -3.17 4.19 7.46
CA ALA A 11 -3.82 3.00 7.99
C ALA A 11 -4.12 1.97 6.89
N ALA A 12 -4.64 2.40 5.74
CA ALA A 12 -4.85 1.53 4.58
C ALA A 12 -3.52 0.99 4.03
N ALA A 13 -2.47 1.83 3.98
CA ALA A 13 -1.14 1.42 3.53
C ALA A 13 -0.53 0.35 4.46
N ARG A 14 -0.68 0.48 5.79
CA ARG A 14 -0.25 -0.56 6.76
C ARG A 14 -0.94 -1.89 6.48
N ARG A 15 -2.27 -1.88 6.34
CA ARG A 15 -3.05 -3.10 6.04
C ARG A 15 -2.66 -3.72 4.71
N CYS A 16 -2.42 -2.90 3.69
CA CYS A 16 -1.92 -3.37 2.40
C CYS A 16 -0.56 -4.04 2.52
N ALA A 17 0.38 -3.45 3.27
CA ALA A 17 1.71 -4.02 3.48
C ALA A 17 1.67 -5.36 4.22
N GLU A 18 0.82 -5.49 5.25
CA GLU A 18 0.63 -6.75 5.97
C GLU A 18 0.01 -7.84 5.09
N GLU A 19 -1.02 -7.52 4.32
CA GLU A 19 -1.64 -8.48 3.39
C GLU A 19 -0.65 -8.93 2.30
N LEU A 20 0.15 -7.99 1.75
CA LEU A 20 1.23 -8.32 0.81
C LEU A 20 2.28 -9.24 1.44
N ARG A 21 2.74 -8.95 2.66
CA ARG A 21 3.72 -9.78 3.38
C ARG A 21 3.17 -11.18 3.61
N ALA A 22 1.92 -11.29 4.07
CA ALA A 22 1.26 -12.57 4.30
C ALA A 22 1.12 -13.38 3.00
N ALA A 23 0.62 -12.76 1.93
CA ALA A 23 0.45 -13.41 0.64
C ALA A 23 1.78 -13.89 0.03
N MET A 24 2.86 -13.13 0.22
CA MET A 24 4.19 -13.48 -0.28
C MET A 24 4.94 -14.52 0.58
N ARG A 25 4.43 -14.89 1.77
CA ARG A 25 5.04 -15.86 2.69
C ARG A 25 4.75 -17.33 2.32
N VAL A 26 3.82 -17.57 1.40
CA VAL A 26 3.45 -18.92 0.92
C VAL A 26 4.61 -19.54 0.12
N LYS A 27 4.77 -20.87 0.20
CA LYS A 27 5.77 -21.63 -0.57
C LYS A 27 5.07 -22.57 -1.59
N PRO A 28 5.53 -22.61 -2.86
CA PRO A 28 6.60 -21.80 -3.44
C PRO A 28 6.25 -20.30 -3.45
N LYS A 29 7.27 -19.44 -3.39
CA LYS A 29 7.07 -17.98 -3.33
C LYS A 29 6.27 -17.54 -4.57
N PRO A 30 5.10 -16.92 -4.40
CA PRO A 30 4.28 -16.56 -5.54
C PRO A 30 4.90 -15.40 -6.34
N ALA A 31 4.51 -15.30 -7.60
CA ALA A 31 4.98 -14.23 -8.48
C ALA A 31 4.42 -12.87 -8.02
N TRP A 32 5.32 -11.91 -7.77
CA TRP A 32 4.95 -10.59 -7.25
C TRP A 32 3.91 -9.87 -8.11
N ASN A 33 4.03 -9.94 -9.43
CA ASN A 33 3.10 -9.33 -10.38
C ASN A 33 1.69 -9.96 -10.37
N LYS A 34 1.53 -11.18 -9.87
CA LYS A 34 0.21 -11.81 -9.69
C LYS A 34 -0.42 -11.44 -8.34
N VAL A 35 0.41 -11.24 -7.31
CA VAL A 35 -0.05 -10.98 -5.93
C VAL A 35 -0.28 -9.49 -5.67
N CYS A 36 0.67 -8.64 -6.08
CA CYS A 36 0.69 -7.24 -5.69
C CYS A 36 -0.47 -6.40 -6.30
N PRO A 37 -0.71 -6.42 -7.62
CA PRO A 37 -1.75 -5.58 -8.22
C PRO A 37 -3.17 -5.75 -7.64
N PRO A 38 -3.70 -6.97 -7.38
CA PRO A 38 -5.03 -7.11 -6.79
C PRO A 38 -5.10 -6.61 -5.34
N ILE A 39 -4.10 -6.90 -4.51
CA ILE A 39 -4.05 -6.45 -3.11
C ILE A 39 -3.92 -4.92 -3.04
N LEU A 40 -3.03 -4.34 -3.86
CA LEU A 40 -2.84 -2.89 -3.90
C LEU A 40 -4.12 -2.15 -4.30
N ARG A 41 -4.84 -2.63 -5.32
CA ARG A 41 -6.11 -2.04 -5.77
C ARG A 41 -7.21 -2.15 -4.71
N LYS A 42 -7.31 -3.30 -4.04
CA LYS A 42 -8.29 -3.53 -2.96
C LYS A 42 -8.16 -2.50 -1.84
N HIS A 43 -6.94 -2.22 -1.37
CA HIS A 43 -6.72 -1.25 -0.29
C HIS A 43 -6.80 0.20 -0.79
N HIS A 44 -6.34 0.48 -2.01
CA HIS A 44 -6.46 1.81 -2.62
C HIS A 44 -7.92 2.25 -2.76
N GLN A 45 -8.84 1.35 -3.15
CA GLN A 45 -10.26 1.67 -3.33
C GLN A 45 -10.89 2.28 -2.05
N GLN A 46 -10.40 1.93 -0.87
CA GLN A 46 -10.89 2.46 0.42
C GLN A 46 -10.52 3.94 0.63
N VAL A 47 -9.44 4.41 -0.01
CA VAL A 47 -8.88 5.75 0.18
C VAL A 47 -8.88 6.58 -1.10
N ALA A 48 -9.30 6.01 -2.23
CA ALA A 48 -9.47 6.73 -3.49
C ALA A 48 -10.40 7.95 -3.38
N PRO A 49 -11.53 7.91 -2.61
CA PRO A 49 -12.37 9.10 -2.40
C PRO A 49 -11.66 10.25 -1.66
N LEU A 50 -10.52 9.99 -1.01
CA LEU A 50 -9.72 11.01 -0.32
C LEU A 50 -8.77 11.76 -1.27
N GLY A 51 -8.83 11.47 -2.58
CA GLY A 51 -8.03 12.12 -3.62
C GLY A 51 -6.65 11.51 -3.85
N VAL A 52 -6.33 10.36 -3.25
CA VAL A 52 -5.04 9.68 -3.43
C VAL A 52 -5.09 8.79 -4.67
N SER A 53 -4.15 8.97 -5.60
CA SER A 53 -3.97 8.10 -6.75
C SER A 53 -3.35 6.75 -6.36
N LEU A 54 -3.48 5.75 -7.24
CA LEU A 54 -2.87 4.43 -7.01
C LEU A 54 -1.34 4.51 -6.91
N ILE A 55 -0.71 5.42 -7.67
CA ILE A 55 0.75 5.65 -7.67
C ILE A 55 1.17 6.26 -6.33
N GLU A 56 0.49 7.30 -5.86
CA GLU A 56 0.77 7.91 -4.55
C GLU A 56 0.57 6.90 -3.41
N PHE A 57 -0.49 6.11 -3.45
CA PHE A 57 -0.73 5.06 -2.46
C PHE A 57 0.40 4.01 -2.43
N ASN A 58 0.87 3.58 -3.60
CA ASN A 58 2.02 2.69 -3.72
C ASN A 58 3.31 3.33 -3.17
N SER A 59 3.53 4.61 -3.42
CA SER A 59 4.67 5.37 -2.89
C SER A 59 4.62 5.46 -1.36
N VAL A 60 3.45 5.71 -0.76
CA VAL A 60 3.27 5.70 0.70
C VAL A 60 3.67 4.35 1.29
N ILE A 61 3.20 3.24 0.71
CA ILE A 61 3.57 1.89 1.15
C ILE A 61 5.07 1.66 1.02
N GLY A 62 5.68 2.09 -0.09
CA GLY A 62 7.11 1.94 -0.33
C GLY A 62 7.96 2.72 0.67
N ARG A 63 7.61 3.98 0.96
CA ARG A 63 8.28 4.82 1.97
C ARG A 63 8.17 4.23 3.37
N MET A 64 6.97 3.79 3.77
CA MET A 64 6.76 3.11 5.05
C MET A 64 7.61 1.84 5.21
N ASN A 65 7.96 1.20 4.10
CA ASN A 65 8.79 0.00 4.08
C ASN A 65 10.28 0.32 3.80
N GLY A 66 10.68 1.59 3.87
CA GLY A 66 12.07 2.03 3.67
C GLY A 66 12.59 1.89 2.23
N ARG A 67 11.72 1.75 1.22
CA ARG A 67 12.13 1.48 -0.17
C ARG A 67 12.44 2.73 -0.99
N PHE A 68 11.94 3.90 -0.59
CA PHE A 68 12.02 5.14 -1.39
C PHE A 68 12.58 6.35 -0.62
N GLY A 69 13.18 6.14 0.56
CA GLY A 69 13.64 7.22 1.45
C GLY A 69 12.49 7.94 2.20
N GLU A 70 12.84 8.82 3.14
CA GLU A 70 11.91 9.79 3.72
C GLU A 70 11.68 10.95 2.73
N GLU A 71 10.51 11.58 2.80
CA GLU A 71 10.19 12.74 1.96
C GLU A 71 11.14 13.90 2.31
N LEU A 72 11.81 14.48 1.31
CA LEU A 72 12.57 15.74 1.43
C LEU A 72 11.63 16.89 1.79
#